data_AF-Q0FFL7-F1
#
_entry.id   AF-Q0FFL7-F1
#
_cell.length_a   1.000
_cell.length_b   1.000
_cell.length_c   1.000
_cell.angle_alpha   90.00
_cell.angle_beta   90.00
_cell.angle_gamma   90.00
#
_symmetry.space_group_name_H-M   'P 1'
#
loop_
_entity.id
_entity.type
_entity.pdbx_description
1 polymer ?
#
loop_
_entity_poly.entity_id
_entity_poly.type
_entity_poly.pdbx_seq_one_letter_code
_entity_poly.pdbx_strand_id
1 'polypeptide(L)' 'MAGCGCGRSPNGNCVGWHNLTEEQYLEKKAAYEEKQSAK' A
#
# COMPACT_ATOMS: atom_id res chain seq x y z
N MET A 1 7.65 17.56 -1.32
CA MET A 1 7.36 16.15 -1.65
C MET A 1 6.41 15.62 -0.59
N ALA A 2 5.17 15.28 -0.92
CA ALA A 2 4.22 14.77 0.06
C ALA A 2 4.53 13.29 0.36
N GLY A 3 5.54 13.05 1.18
CA GLY A 3 5.73 11.73 1.81
C GLY A 3 4.51 11.44 2.68
N CYS A 4 3.82 10.33 2.42
CA CYS A 4 2.70 9.93 3.28
C CYS A 4 3.26 9.33 4.57
N GLY A 5 3.10 10.03 5.69
CA GLY A 5 3.44 9.51 7.03
C GLY A 5 2.50 8.39 7.53
N CYS A 6 1.56 7.93 6.70
CA CYS A 6 0.58 6.91 7.03
C CYS A 6 1.16 5.50 7.23
N GLY A 7 2.39 5.23 6.78
CA GLY A 7 3.03 3.91 6.86
C GLY A 7 2.41 2.82 5.98
N ARG A 8 1.26 3.09 5.34
CA ARG A 8 0.53 2.16 4.46
C ARG A 8 1.12 2.04 3.06
N SER A 9 2.26 2.67 2.77
CA SER A 9 2.85 2.65 1.45
C SER A 9 3.91 1.54 1.37
N PRO A 10 3.75 0.53 0.50
CA PRO A 10 4.65 -0.63 0.49
C PRO A 10 6.06 -0.32 -0.07
N ASN A 11 6.20 0.78 -0.82
CA ASN A 11 7.44 1.20 -1.47
C ASN A 11 8.02 2.51 -0.88
N GLY A 12 7.52 2.94 0.29
CA GLY A 12 7.93 4.19 0.93
C GLY A 12 7.43 5.47 0.25
N ASN A 13 6.72 5.39 -0.88
CA ASN A 13 6.12 6.52 -1.57
C ASN A 13 4.60 6.49 -1.48
N CYS A 14 3.97 7.65 -1.32
CA CYS A 14 2.52 7.73 -1.28
C CYS A 14 1.89 7.19 -2.57
N VAL A 15 1.23 6.03 -2.48
CA VAL A 15 0.50 5.38 -3.60
C VAL A 15 -1.01 5.56 -3.51
N GLY A 16 -1.49 6.52 -2.71
CA GLY A 16 -2.92 6.75 -2.49
C GLY A 16 -3.60 5.77 -1.53
N TRP A 17 -2.82 4.88 -0.88
CA TRP A 17 -3.36 3.92 0.08
C TRP A 17 -3.81 4.55 1.41
N HIS A 18 -3.50 5.83 1.62
CA HIS A 18 -3.88 6.56 2.83
C HIS A 18 -5.37 6.86 2.94
N ASN A 19 -6.09 6.88 1.82
CA ASN A 19 -7.54 7.08 1.78
C ASN A 19 -8.31 5.76 1.79
N LEU A 20 -7.63 4.62 1.84
CA LEU A 20 -8.29 3.32 1.87
C LEU A 20 -8.80 3.02 3.27
N THR A 21 -9.97 2.37 3.33
CA THR A 21 -10.41 1.69 4.54
C THR A 21 -9.49 0.52 4.86
N GLU A 22 -9.59 0.00 6.08
CA GLU A 22 -8.77 -1.14 6.51
C GLU A 22 -8.94 -2.36 5.58
N GLU A 23 -10.18 -2.66 5.21
CA GLU A 23 -10.52 -3.76 4.29
C GLU A 23 -9.87 -3.56 2.91
N GLN A 24 -10.03 -2.39 2.30
CA GLN A 24 -9.45 -2.07 0.99
C GLN A 24 -7.92 -2.08 1.02
N TYR A 25 -7.33 -1.62 2.13
CA TYR A 25 -5.89 -1.68 2.33
C TYR A 25 -5.40 -3.13 2.40
N LEU A 26 -6.07 -4.00 3.17
CA LEU A 26 -5.70 -5.40 3.29
C LEU A 26 -5.81 -6.14 1.95
N GLU A 27 -6.88 -5.93 1.19
CA GLU A 27 -7.04 -6.51 -0.15
C GLU A 27 -5.93 -6.07 -1.11
N LYS A 28 -5.64 -4.76 -1.18
CA LYS A 28 -4.58 -4.24 -2.03
C LYS A 28 -3.19 -4.65 -1.56
N LYS A 29 -2.96 -4.75 -0.25
CA LYS A 29 -1.71 -5.20 0.33
C LYS A 29 -1.45 -6.66 -0.04
N ALA A 30 -2.44 -7.54 0.15
CA ALA A 30 -2.33 -8.94 -0.23
C ALA A 30 -2.03 -9.12 -1.73
N ALA A 31 -2.78 -8.41 -2.60
CA ALA A 31 -2.54 -8.44 -4.04
C ALA A 31 -1.17 -7.87 -4.43
N TYR A 32 -0.65 -6.90 -3.67
CA TYR A 32 0.69 -6.34 -3.89
C TYR A 32 1.79 -7.32 -3.43
N GLU A 33 1.63 -7.94 -2.26
CA GLU A 33 2.56 -8.95 -1.71
C GLU A 33 2.63 -10.19 -2.61
N GLU A 34 1.50 -10.69 -3.12
CA GLU A 34 1.45 -11.79 -4.08
C GLU A 34 2.25 -11.46 -5.35
N LYS A 35 2.01 -10.28 -5.92
CA LYS A 35 2.74 -9.80 -7.12
C LYS A 35 4.22 -9.55 -6.87
N GLN A 36 4.61 -9.19 -5.65
CA GLN A 36 6.02 -9.02 -5.29
C GLN A 36 6.74 -10.36 -5.13
N SER A 37 6.10 -11.36 -4.52
CA SER A 37 6.68 -12.71 -4.38
C SER A 37 6.78 -13.48 -5.70
N ALA A 38 5.99 -13.10 -6.72
CA ALA A 38 6.03 -13.73 -8.05
C ALA A 38 7.14 -13.17 -8.97
N LYS A 39 8.11 -12.41 -8.43
CA LYS A 39 9.15 -11.72 -9.21
C LYS A 39 10.54 -12.34 -9.04
#